data_AF-A0A7U6KL97-F1
#
_entry.id   AF-A0A7U6KL97-F1
#
_cell.length_a   1.000
_cell.length_b   1.000
_cell.length_c   1.000
_cell.angle_alpha   90.00
_cell.angle_beta   90.00
_cell.angle_gamma   90.00
#
_symmetry.space_group_name_H-M   'P 1'
#
loop_
_entity.id
_entity.type
_entity.pdbx_description
1 polymer ?
#
loop_
_entity_poly.entity_id
_entity_poly.type
_entity_poly.pdbx_seq_one_letter_code
_entity_poly.pdbx_strand_id
1 'polypeptide(L)'
;MHASKTMLANTAEMPDKAALLTLFTLSDTKESIDEVGASEQPDTDTSTIQPTANESNVAAQRVALYHSQHERTRLLYMASANTRPTYLVQTLKSQFAEYQQYLLAQQLDKRGLMDTEMLERLWQQLHVVDDIIADIVHHMPAQQPAGWQLTTQDGRNPLCFATVGKLKHGKPIRDQGSLNSYVLGHFGVSSFTYDRGYYIGHVVGYLFSCYFCAHLSISYGVAALGQQVVADYDYASLETPHMVRLLQGLDGYCKKRVYQLAVICARLSVFASDKRIERMLIAEVNDFDKKLQQQHLDVLLLQGLMPDSNDSTPL
;
A
#
# COMPACT_ATOMS: atom_id res chain seq x y z
N MET A 1 -54.39 -1.88 -35.90
CA MET A 1 -53.87 -1.02 -34.82
C MET A 1 -52.59 -1.63 -34.29
N HIS A 2 -51.46 -1.01 -34.62
CA HIS A 2 -50.13 -1.40 -34.17
C HIS A 2 -49.95 -1.04 -32.69
N ALA A 3 -49.34 -1.95 -31.92
CA ALA A 3 -48.59 -1.59 -30.73
C ALA A 3 -47.40 -2.56 -30.63
N SER A 4 -46.34 -2.27 -31.38
CA SER A 4 -45.03 -2.85 -31.16
C SER A 4 -44.52 -2.37 -29.81
N LYS A 5 -44.37 -3.31 -28.88
CA LYS A 5 -43.80 -3.07 -27.56
C LYS A 5 -42.29 -2.96 -27.74
N THR A 6 -41.81 -1.73 -27.90
CA THR A 6 -40.38 -1.41 -27.94
C THR A 6 -39.75 -1.85 -26.62
N MET A 7 -38.97 -2.94 -26.65
CA MET A 7 -38.04 -3.25 -25.58
C MET A 7 -36.95 -2.18 -25.60
N LEU A 8 -37.05 -1.21 -24.69
CA LEU A 8 -35.92 -0.36 -24.33
C LEU A 8 -34.86 -1.26 -23.68
N ALA A 9 -33.89 -1.67 -24.49
CA ALA A 9 -32.63 -2.17 -23.97
C ALA A 9 -32.00 -1.03 -23.16
N ASN A 10 -31.91 -1.20 -21.84
CA ASN A 10 -30.96 -0.44 -21.03
C ASN A 10 -29.55 -0.91 -21.43
N THR A 11 -29.06 -0.44 -22.57
CA THR A 11 -27.63 -0.41 -22.86
C THR A 11 -27.04 0.70 -22.00
N ALA A 12 -26.69 0.38 -20.75
CA ALA A 12 -25.67 1.15 -20.07
C ALA A 12 -24.44 1.12 -21.00
N GLU A 13 -24.07 2.27 -21.56
CA GLU A 13 -22.89 2.38 -22.41
C GLU A 13 -21.69 1.88 -21.60
N MET A 14 -21.15 0.74 -22.00
CA MET A 14 -19.96 0.19 -21.36
C MET A 14 -18.81 1.17 -21.57
N PRO A 15 -18.03 1.49 -20.53
CA PRO A 15 -16.94 2.44 -20.63
C PRO A 15 -15.91 1.99 -21.68
N ASP A 16 -15.43 2.94 -22.47
CA ASP A 16 -14.36 2.69 -23.43
C ASP A 16 -12.99 2.50 -22.73
N LYS A 17 -11.94 2.18 -23.51
CA LYS A 17 -10.60 1.92 -22.96
C LYS A 17 -10.02 3.12 -22.21
N ALA A 18 -10.26 4.34 -22.68
CA ALA A 18 -9.74 5.55 -22.05
C ALA A 18 -10.48 5.83 -20.74
N ALA A 19 -11.81 5.70 -20.75
CA ALA A 19 -12.65 5.80 -19.56
C ALA A 19 -12.21 4.79 -18.49
N LEU A 20 -11.98 3.53 -18.86
CA LEU A 20 -11.47 2.52 -17.93
C LEU A 20 -10.12 2.90 -17.33
N LEU A 21 -9.18 3.42 -18.12
CA LEU A 21 -7.90 3.89 -17.61
C LEU A 21 -8.08 5.06 -16.63
N THR A 22 -8.96 6.01 -16.95
CA THR A 22 -9.19 7.20 -16.10
C THR A 22 -9.71 6.87 -14.71
N LEU A 23 -10.44 5.75 -14.55
CA LEU A 23 -10.89 5.29 -13.23
C LEU A 23 -9.72 4.97 -12.28
N PHE A 24 -8.57 4.60 -12.84
CA PHE A 24 -7.38 4.21 -12.06
C PHE A 24 -6.32 5.32 -11.99
N THR A 25 -6.44 6.38 -12.78
CA THR A 25 -5.49 7.49 -12.74
C THR A 25 -5.83 8.46 -11.62
N LEU A 26 -4.87 8.73 -10.75
CA LEU A 26 -5.01 9.78 -9.75
C LEU A 26 -5.04 11.15 -10.45
N SER A 27 -6.05 11.96 -10.11
CA SER A 27 -6.08 13.36 -10.52
C SER A 27 -5.03 14.13 -9.73
N ASP A 28 -4.25 14.99 -10.40
CA ASP A 28 -3.33 15.94 -9.77
C ASP A 28 -4.11 17.10 -9.09
N THR A 29 -5.15 16.79 -8.34
CA THR A 29 -5.78 17.76 -7.46
C THR A 29 -4.83 17.98 -6.29
N LYS A 30 -4.10 19.11 -6.34
CA LYS A 30 -3.60 19.78 -5.14
C LYS A 30 -4.81 20.20 -4.32
N GLU A 31 -5.32 19.29 -3.50
CA GLU A 31 -6.32 19.68 -2.50
C GLU A 31 -5.62 20.43 -1.37
N SER A 32 -6.10 21.65 -1.21
CA SER A 32 -5.77 22.63 -0.19
C SER A 32 -5.76 22.00 1.20
N ILE A 33 -4.60 22.08 1.84
CA ILE A 33 -4.43 21.93 3.27
C ILE A 33 -5.19 23.09 3.90
N ASP A 34 -6.39 22.84 4.41
CA ASP A 34 -6.96 23.73 5.42
C ASP A 34 -6.11 23.59 6.69
N GLU A 35 -5.27 24.61 6.91
CA GLU A 35 -4.68 24.92 8.19
C GLU A 35 -5.79 25.14 9.22
N VAL A 36 -6.21 24.08 9.92
CA VAL A 36 -6.86 24.26 11.21
C VAL A 36 -5.75 24.37 12.25
N GLY A 37 -5.45 25.63 12.59
CA GLY A 37 -4.40 26.03 13.50
C GLY A 37 -4.40 25.25 14.81
N ALA A 38 -3.26 24.63 15.10
CA ALA A 38 -2.93 24.17 16.44
C ALA A 38 -2.49 25.38 17.27
N SER A 39 -3.46 26.04 17.90
CA SER A 39 -3.19 26.86 19.08
C SER A 39 -3.23 25.94 20.30
N GLU A 40 -2.05 25.69 20.87
CA GLU A 40 -1.91 25.04 22.16
C GLU A 40 -2.50 25.91 23.27
N GLN A 41 -3.41 25.37 24.08
CA GLN A 41 -3.40 25.57 25.54
C GLN A 41 -4.20 24.45 26.24
N PRO A 42 -3.75 24.01 27.43
CA PRO A 42 -4.34 22.90 28.15
C PRO A 42 -5.49 23.39 29.03
N ASP A 43 -6.52 22.58 29.22
CA ASP A 43 -7.15 22.44 30.54
C ASP A 43 -8.05 21.20 30.64
N THR A 44 -7.95 20.60 31.81
CA THR A 44 -8.59 19.41 32.35
C THR A 44 -10.12 19.55 32.42
N ASP A 45 -10.89 18.54 31.98
CA ASP A 45 -11.82 17.82 32.85
C ASP A 45 -12.69 16.77 32.14
N THR A 46 -13.07 15.79 32.94
CA THR A 46 -13.66 14.50 32.59
C THR A 46 -15.16 14.63 32.30
N SER A 47 -15.64 14.25 31.11
CA SER A 47 -17.05 13.86 30.92
C SER A 47 -17.33 13.23 29.53
N THR A 48 -17.94 12.04 29.56
CA THR A 48 -18.81 11.43 28.52
C THR A 48 -18.39 11.54 27.05
N ILE A 49 -17.86 10.43 26.53
CA ILE A 49 -17.65 10.21 25.09
C ILE A 49 -19.03 10.13 24.40
N GLN A 50 -19.51 11.26 23.89
CA GLN A 50 -20.44 11.28 22.76
C GLN A 50 -19.63 11.08 21.48
N PRO A 51 -19.98 10.14 20.59
CA PRO A 51 -19.34 10.04 19.29
C PRO A 51 -19.66 11.31 18.51
N THR A 52 -18.66 12.17 18.36
CA THR A 52 -18.78 13.46 17.69
C THR A 52 -19.13 13.24 16.22
N ALA A 53 -19.92 14.15 15.64
CA ALA A 53 -20.38 14.10 14.24
C ALA A 53 -19.26 13.87 13.20
N ASN A 54 -18.00 14.17 13.54
CA ASN A 54 -16.83 13.93 12.71
C ASN A 54 -16.50 12.45 12.50
N GLU A 55 -16.74 11.56 13.47
CA GLU A 55 -16.48 10.12 13.30
C GLU A 55 -17.47 9.47 12.33
N SER A 56 -18.72 9.92 12.35
CA SER A 56 -19.77 9.47 11.41
C SER A 56 -19.43 9.85 9.96
N ASN A 57 -18.84 11.03 9.75
CA ASN A 57 -18.39 11.49 8.43
C ASN A 57 -17.21 10.64 7.91
N VAL A 58 -16.24 10.31 8.77
CA VAL A 58 -15.10 9.48 8.40
C VAL A 58 -15.53 8.05 8.04
N ALA A 59 -16.43 7.44 8.81
CA ALA A 59 -16.95 6.12 8.50
C ALA A 59 -17.65 6.11 7.13
N ALA A 60 -18.50 7.11 6.85
CA ALA A 60 -19.16 7.26 5.56
C ALA A 60 -18.16 7.44 4.41
N GLN A 61 -17.12 8.24 4.59
CA GLN A 61 -16.06 8.42 3.58
C GLN A 61 -15.32 7.11 3.26
N ARG A 62 -15.05 6.28 4.27
CA ARG A 62 -14.38 4.98 4.07
C ARG A 62 -15.26 4.00 3.30
N VAL A 63 -16.54 3.94 3.64
CA VAL A 63 -17.54 3.13 2.93
C VAL A 63 -17.68 3.63 1.49
N ALA A 64 -17.72 4.94 1.26
CA ALA A 64 -17.74 5.52 -0.09
C ALA A 64 -16.47 5.16 -0.90
N LEU A 65 -15.30 5.25 -0.28
CA LEU A 65 -14.03 4.85 -0.90
C LEU A 65 -14.03 3.36 -1.28
N TYR A 66 -14.52 2.49 -0.39
CA TYR A 66 -14.73 1.08 -0.69
C TYR A 66 -15.63 0.90 -1.92
N HIS A 67 -16.81 1.53 -1.94
CA HIS A 67 -17.76 1.35 -3.04
C HIS A 67 -17.17 1.83 -4.37
N SER A 68 -16.44 2.93 -4.35
CA SER A 68 -15.71 3.43 -5.51
C SER A 68 -14.65 2.42 -6.00
N GLN A 69 -13.84 1.88 -5.09
CA GLN A 69 -12.84 0.83 -5.42
C GLN A 69 -13.51 -0.40 -6.03
N HIS A 70 -14.56 -0.90 -5.38
CA HIS A 70 -15.29 -2.07 -5.81
C HIS A 70 -15.92 -1.88 -7.19
N GLU A 71 -16.63 -0.76 -7.39
CA GLU A 71 -17.32 -0.48 -8.65
C GLU A 71 -16.33 -0.31 -9.81
N ARG A 72 -15.21 0.38 -9.59
CA ARG A 72 -14.15 0.48 -10.61
C ARG A 72 -13.59 -0.89 -11.00
N THR A 73 -13.27 -1.73 -10.02
CA THR A 73 -12.75 -3.08 -10.28
C THR A 73 -13.80 -3.92 -11.01
N ARG A 74 -15.09 -3.80 -10.63
CA ARG A 74 -16.22 -4.44 -11.31
C ARG A 74 -16.30 -4.01 -12.78
N LEU A 75 -16.28 -2.70 -13.06
CA LEU A 75 -16.32 -2.15 -14.41
C LEU A 75 -15.16 -2.68 -15.27
N LEU A 76 -13.95 -2.77 -14.72
CA LEU A 76 -12.79 -3.31 -15.42
C LEU A 76 -13.02 -4.77 -15.86
N TYR A 77 -13.51 -5.63 -14.96
CA TYR A 77 -13.70 -7.06 -15.27
C TYR A 77 -14.97 -7.35 -16.08
N MET A 78 -15.98 -6.48 -16.03
CA MET A 78 -17.17 -6.57 -16.90
C MET A 78 -16.88 -6.10 -18.33
N ALA A 79 -15.86 -5.27 -18.53
CA ALA A 79 -15.46 -4.83 -19.86
C ALA A 79 -14.92 -5.98 -20.72
N SER A 80 -15.24 -5.93 -22.02
CA SER A 80 -14.74 -6.89 -23.00
C SER A 80 -13.21 -6.92 -23.01
N ALA A 81 -12.62 -8.07 -23.37
CA ALA A 81 -11.16 -8.19 -23.42
C ALA A 81 -10.50 -7.15 -24.35
N ASN A 82 -11.19 -6.76 -25.44
CA ASN A 82 -10.71 -5.80 -26.42
C ASN A 82 -10.71 -4.35 -25.89
N THR A 83 -11.59 -4.04 -24.94
CA THR A 83 -11.72 -2.71 -24.32
C THR A 83 -10.85 -2.53 -23.09
N ARG A 84 -10.44 -3.63 -22.43
CA ARG A 84 -9.61 -3.56 -21.23
C ARG A 84 -8.23 -2.96 -21.54
N PRO A 85 -7.76 -2.00 -20.74
CA PRO A 85 -6.40 -1.50 -20.86
C PRO A 85 -5.38 -2.64 -20.71
N THR A 86 -4.44 -2.72 -21.65
CA THR A 86 -3.29 -3.61 -21.57
C THR A 86 -2.20 -2.93 -20.76
N TYR A 87 -1.50 -3.67 -19.91
CA TYR A 87 -0.39 -3.13 -19.10
C TYR A 87 -0.82 -1.94 -18.24
N LEU A 88 -1.97 -2.08 -17.58
CA LEU A 88 -2.55 -1.06 -16.73
C LEU A 88 -1.57 -0.70 -15.60
N VAL A 89 -1.09 -1.67 -14.83
CA VAL A 89 -0.13 -1.42 -13.74
C VAL A 89 1.14 -0.70 -14.22
N GLN A 90 1.63 -1.03 -15.42
CA GLN A 90 2.80 -0.37 -16.02
C GLN A 90 2.49 1.08 -16.36
N THR A 91 1.30 1.35 -16.88
CA THR A 91 0.83 2.72 -17.20
C THR A 91 0.69 3.57 -15.94
N LEU A 92 0.28 2.96 -14.83
CA LEU A 92 0.10 3.64 -13.54
C LEU A 92 1.39 3.78 -12.73
N LYS A 93 2.53 3.24 -13.21
CA LYS A 93 3.80 3.14 -12.47
C LYS A 93 4.25 4.43 -11.80
N SER A 94 4.14 5.59 -12.47
CA SER A 94 4.58 6.89 -11.93
C SER A 94 3.75 7.38 -10.73
N GLN A 95 2.55 6.83 -10.55
CA GLN A 95 1.60 7.22 -9.51
C GLN A 95 1.90 6.54 -8.18
N PHE A 96 2.61 5.41 -8.22
CA PHE A 96 2.90 4.61 -7.03
C PHE A 96 4.00 5.25 -6.18
N ALA A 97 3.71 5.38 -4.88
CA ALA A 97 4.66 5.83 -3.88
C ALA A 97 5.93 4.98 -3.87
N GLU A 98 5.81 3.68 -4.11
CA GLU A 98 6.93 2.74 -4.29
C GLU A 98 7.92 3.21 -5.36
N TYR A 99 7.41 3.68 -6.51
CA TYR A 99 8.26 4.09 -7.62
C TYR A 99 8.97 5.41 -7.32
N GLN A 100 8.28 6.35 -6.69
CA GLN A 100 8.89 7.61 -6.23
C GLN A 100 9.99 7.35 -5.20
N GLN A 101 9.75 6.44 -4.25
CA GLN A 101 10.74 6.07 -3.24
C GLN A 101 11.93 5.32 -3.86
N TYR A 102 11.70 4.51 -4.91
CA TYR A 102 12.76 3.87 -5.68
C TYR A 102 13.66 4.90 -6.38
N LEU A 103 13.07 5.89 -7.06
CA LEU A 103 13.85 6.96 -7.72
C LEU A 103 14.69 7.74 -6.71
N LEU A 104 14.13 8.04 -5.53
CA LEU A 104 14.87 8.67 -4.43
C LEU A 104 16.05 7.79 -3.98
N ALA A 105 15.82 6.50 -3.74
CA ALA A 105 16.89 5.58 -3.34
C ALA A 105 18.00 5.49 -4.40
N GLN A 106 17.64 5.50 -5.69
CA GLN A 106 18.61 5.51 -6.79
C GLN A 106 19.46 6.79 -6.82
N GLN A 107 18.87 7.95 -6.52
CA GLN A 107 19.60 9.22 -6.45
C GLN A 107 20.55 9.29 -5.25
N LEU A 108 20.18 8.64 -4.14
CA LEU A 108 21.04 8.55 -2.95
C LEU A 108 22.21 7.60 -3.16
N ASP A 109 22.04 6.55 -3.96
CA ASP A 109 23.05 5.53 -4.20
C ASP A 109 24.17 5.95 -5.18
N LYS A 110 24.89 7.03 -4.85
CA LYS A 110 25.98 7.55 -5.68
C LYS A 110 27.18 6.60 -5.79
N ARG A 111 27.34 5.71 -4.81
CA ARG A 111 28.48 4.78 -4.70
C ARG A 111 28.15 3.35 -5.19
N GLY A 112 26.92 3.11 -5.66
CA GLY A 112 26.50 1.78 -6.13
C GLY A 112 26.50 0.73 -5.01
N LEU A 113 26.19 1.14 -3.78
CA LEU A 113 26.09 0.25 -2.63
C LEU A 113 24.87 -0.67 -2.71
N MET A 114 23.86 -0.32 -3.50
CA MET A 114 22.64 -1.11 -3.67
C MET A 114 22.65 -1.89 -4.99
N ASP A 115 22.17 -3.13 -4.93
CA ASP A 115 21.78 -3.88 -6.14
C ASP A 115 20.48 -3.30 -6.70
N THR A 116 20.65 -2.27 -7.54
CA THR A 116 19.56 -1.56 -8.22
C THR A 116 19.15 -2.26 -9.52
N GLU A 117 19.99 -3.11 -10.11
CA GLU A 117 19.71 -3.80 -11.38
C GLU A 117 18.49 -4.73 -11.26
N MET A 118 18.42 -5.53 -10.21
CA MET A 118 17.29 -6.43 -10.01
C MET A 118 15.98 -5.64 -9.84
N LEU A 119 16.03 -4.52 -9.11
CA LEU A 119 14.86 -3.64 -8.90
C LEU A 119 14.44 -2.97 -10.21
N GLU A 120 15.40 -2.50 -11.00
CA GLU A 120 15.13 -1.88 -12.28
C GLU A 120 14.43 -2.86 -13.23
N ARG A 121 14.91 -4.10 -13.31
CA ARG A 121 14.26 -5.16 -14.10
C ARG A 121 12.83 -5.41 -13.66
N LEU A 122 12.56 -5.46 -12.35
CA LEU A 122 11.19 -5.60 -11.84
C LEU A 122 10.30 -4.41 -12.25
N TRP A 123 10.83 -3.19 -12.22
CA TRP A 123 10.12 -1.99 -12.66
C TRP A 123 9.94 -1.88 -14.18
N GLN A 124 10.79 -2.52 -14.98
CA GLN A 124 10.65 -2.63 -16.43
C GLN A 124 9.62 -3.71 -16.82
N GLN A 125 9.50 -4.75 -15.98
CA GLN A 125 8.59 -5.89 -16.19
C GLN A 125 7.32 -5.81 -15.33
N LEU A 126 6.91 -4.61 -14.91
CA LEU A 126 5.79 -4.44 -13.98
C LEU A 126 4.48 -4.98 -14.57
N HIS A 127 4.34 -5.00 -15.90
CA HIS A 127 3.20 -5.62 -16.58
C HIS A 127 2.88 -7.05 -16.16
N VAL A 128 3.88 -7.83 -15.70
CA VAL A 128 3.67 -9.20 -15.19
C VAL A 128 2.72 -9.21 -13.98
N VAL A 129 2.63 -8.11 -13.24
CA VAL A 129 1.67 -7.96 -12.13
C VAL A 129 0.23 -8.04 -12.64
N ASP A 130 -0.11 -7.41 -13.77
CA ASP A 130 -1.46 -7.49 -14.35
C ASP A 130 -1.82 -8.94 -14.70
N ASP A 131 -0.87 -9.67 -15.30
CA ASP A 131 -1.07 -11.07 -15.70
C ASP A 131 -1.32 -11.97 -14.49
N ILE A 132 -0.53 -11.79 -13.42
CA ILE A 132 -0.70 -12.56 -12.17
C ILE A 132 -2.02 -12.20 -11.48
N ILE A 133 -2.40 -10.92 -11.44
CA ILE A 133 -3.70 -10.50 -10.89
C ILE A 133 -4.84 -11.15 -11.66
N ALA A 134 -4.82 -11.09 -12.99
CA ALA A 134 -5.86 -11.69 -13.83
C ALA A 134 -5.98 -13.19 -13.62
N ASP A 135 -4.85 -13.89 -13.52
CA ASP A 135 -4.79 -15.33 -13.24
C ASP A 135 -5.35 -15.68 -11.84
N ILE A 136 -5.00 -14.90 -10.82
CA ILE A 136 -5.54 -15.07 -9.46
C ILE A 136 -7.05 -14.82 -9.43
N VAL A 137 -7.53 -13.74 -10.06
CA VAL A 137 -8.96 -13.39 -10.09
C VAL A 137 -9.77 -14.45 -10.82
N HIS A 138 -9.22 -15.04 -11.89
CA HIS A 138 -9.88 -16.13 -12.62
C HIS A 138 -10.06 -17.39 -11.76
N HIS A 139 -9.11 -17.70 -10.88
CA HIS A 139 -9.12 -18.88 -10.00
C HIS A 139 -9.61 -18.57 -8.58
N MET A 140 -10.12 -17.36 -8.33
CA MET A 140 -10.58 -16.95 -7.01
C MET A 140 -11.88 -17.70 -6.67
N PRO A 141 -11.99 -18.31 -5.48
CA PRO A 141 -13.23 -18.97 -5.09
C PRO A 141 -14.36 -17.95 -4.95
N ALA A 142 -15.56 -18.33 -5.34
CA ALA A 142 -16.77 -17.58 -5.02
C ALA A 142 -16.98 -17.64 -3.49
N GLN A 143 -16.67 -16.54 -2.81
CA GLN A 143 -16.85 -16.42 -1.37
C GLN A 143 -17.39 -15.04 -1.02
N GLN A 144 -18.09 -14.96 0.12
CA GLN A 144 -18.39 -13.66 0.69
C GLN A 144 -17.11 -12.96 1.18
N PRO A 145 -17.06 -11.63 1.17
CA PRO A 145 -15.99 -10.89 1.80
C PRO A 145 -15.86 -11.30 3.27
N ALA A 146 -14.65 -11.60 3.72
CA ALA A 146 -14.34 -11.92 5.10
C ALA A 146 -13.61 -10.75 5.75
N GLY A 147 -13.87 -10.52 7.03
CA GLY A 147 -13.16 -9.50 7.81
C GLY A 147 -11.92 -10.07 8.52
N TRP A 148 -10.81 -9.35 8.49
CA TRP A 148 -9.63 -9.65 9.30
C TRP A 148 -8.94 -8.39 9.81
N GLN A 149 -8.29 -8.51 10.96
CA GLN A 149 -7.40 -7.51 11.51
C GLN A 149 -5.96 -7.96 11.26
N LEU A 150 -5.14 -7.07 10.69
CA LEU A 150 -3.69 -7.22 10.62
C LEU A 150 -3.04 -6.09 11.43
N THR A 151 -2.23 -6.47 12.41
CA THR A 151 -1.48 -5.55 13.28
C THR A 151 0.01 -5.78 13.12
N THR A 152 0.77 -4.71 12.91
CA THR A 152 2.23 -4.74 12.98
C THR A 152 2.68 -4.26 14.35
N GLN A 153 3.74 -4.86 14.92
CA GLN A 153 4.25 -4.46 16.24
C GLN A 153 4.64 -2.97 16.31
N ASP A 154 5.17 -2.41 15.22
CA ASP A 154 5.62 -1.01 15.17
C ASP A 154 4.52 0.02 14.87
N GLY A 155 3.26 -0.45 14.73
CA GLY A 155 2.11 0.36 14.32
C GLY A 155 2.23 1.00 12.94
N ARG A 156 3.11 0.48 12.07
CA ARG A 156 3.32 0.98 10.71
C ARG A 156 2.22 0.45 9.78
N ASN A 157 1.98 1.17 8.68
CA ASN A 157 1.13 0.72 7.59
C ASN A 157 2.00 0.26 6.41
N PRO A 158 2.53 -0.98 6.42
CA PRO A 158 3.48 -1.44 5.41
C PRO A 158 2.84 -1.71 4.05
N LEU A 159 1.50 -1.85 4.00
CA LEU A 159 0.72 -2.05 2.77
C LEU A 159 0.29 -0.72 2.14
N CYS A 160 0.58 0.42 2.78
CA CYS A 160 0.24 1.75 2.28
C CYS A 160 -1.24 1.89 1.85
N PHE A 161 -2.18 1.48 2.71
CA PHE A 161 -3.60 1.82 2.53
C PHE A 161 -3.93 3.23 3.04
N ALA A 162 -4.79 3.94 2.32
CA ALA A 162 -5.17 5.32 2.67
C ALA A 162 -5.78 5.46 4.08
N THR A 163 -6.44 4.42 4.57
CA THR A 163 -7.25 4.49 5.78
C THR A 163 -6.59 3.87 7.02
N VAL A 164 -5.40 3.23 6.90
CA VAL A 164 -4.69 2.53 7.99
C VAL A 164 -3.52 3.33 8.57
N GLY A 165 -3.39 3.28 9.89
CA GLY A 165 -2.24 3.72 10.66
C GLY A 165 -2.28 5.20 11.05
N LYS A 166 -1.60 5.54 12.15
CA LYS A 166 -1.13 6.91 12.34
C LYS A 166 -0.06 7.17 11.29
N LEU A 167 -0.33 8.07 10.36
CA LEU A 167 0.68 8.58 9.44
C LEU A 167 1.81 9.21 10.30
N LYS A 168 2.90 8.45 10.56
CA LYS A 168 4.07 8.97 11.28
C LYS A 168 4.70 10.16 10.55
N HIS A 169 4.40 10.29 9.26
CA HIS A 169 4.81 11.39 8.38
C HIS A 169 3.54 12.02 7.83
N GLY A 170 3.42 13.35 7.86
CA GLY A 170 2.23 14.09 7.42
C GLY A 170 1.86 13.97 5.93
N LYS A 171 2.42 13.00 5.19
CA LYS A 171 2.06 12.72 3.80
C LYS A 171 0.80 11.83 3.77
N PRO A 172 -0.32 12.31 3.21
CA PRO A 172 -1.51 11.48 3.07
C PRO A 172 -1.25 10.34 2.08
N ILE A 173 -1.67 9.12 2.45
CA ILE A 173 -1.69 7.98 1.53
C ILE A 173 -2.99 8.08 0.72
N ARG A 174 -2.87 8.13 -0.60
CA ARG A 174 -4.01 8.25 -1.54
C ARG A 174 -4.58 6.88 -1.90
N ASP A 175 -5.85 6.82 -2.28
CA ASP A 175 -6.41 5.63 -2.95
C ASP A 175 -5.57 5.31 -4.19
N GLN A 176 -5.24 4.04 -4.41
CA GLN A 176 -4.33 3.58 -5.48
C GLN A 176 -2.97 4.28 -5.58
N GLY A 177 -2.58 5.08 -4.58
CA GLY A 177 -1.26 5.71 -4.51
C GLY A 177 -0.13 4.74 -4.20
N SER A 178 -0.44 3.45 -4.01
CA SER A 178 0.55 2.39 -3.79
C SER A 178 0.23 1.16 -4.62
N LEU A 179 1.27 0.44 -5.05
CA LEU A 179 1.13 -0.82 -5.78
C LEU A 179 0.36 -1.86 -4.96
N ASN A 180 0.58 -1.87 -3.64
CA ASN A 180 -0.11 -2.76 -2.72
C ASN A 180 -1.61 -2.47 -2.64
N SER A 181 -2.00 -1.19 -2.51
CA SER A 181 -3.39 -0.76 -2.50
C SER A 181 -4.08 -1.08 -3.83
N TYR A 182 -3.38 -0.88 -4.95
CA TYR A 182 -3.85 -1.27 -6.28
C TYR A 182 -4.16 -2.78 -6.33
N VAL A 183 -3.18 -3.64 -6.04
CA VAL A 183 -3.33 -5.11 -6.05
C VAL A 183 -4.48 -5.56 -5.16
N LEU A 184 -4.56 -5.04 -3.94
CA LEU A 184 -5.57 -5.45 -2.98
C LEU A 184 -6.97 -4.96 -3.35
N GLY A 185 -7.09 -3.83 -4.06
CA GLY A 185 -8.33 -3.39 -4.68
C GLY A 185 -8.89 -4.38 -5.71
N HIS A 186 -8.02 -5.08 -6.46
CA HIS A 186 -8.44 -6.17 -7.35
C HIS A 186 -8.96 -7.40 -6.60
N PHE A 187 -8.51 -7.61 -5.36
CA PHE A 187 -9.01 -8.67 -4.47
C PHE A 187 -10.22 -8.22 -3.64
N GLY A 188 -10.75 -7.02 -3.93
CA GLY A 188 -11.88 -6.42 -3.23
C GLY A 188 -11.59 -6.17 -1.75
N VAL A 189 -10.32 -5.90 -1.41
CA VAL A 189 -9.92 -5.59 -0.03
C VAL A 189 -9.94 -4.09 0.17
N SER A 190 -10.59 -3.68 1.25
CA SER A 190 -10.48 -2.31 1.74
C SER A 190 -10.22 -2.29 3.23
N SER A 191 -9.79 -1.13 3.71
CA SER A 191 -9.48 -0.89 5.11
C SER A 191 -10.46 0.11 5.73
N PHE A 192 -10.79 -0.12 7.00
CA PHE A 192 -11.87 0.59 7.69
C PHE A 192 -11.45 1.32 8.98
N THR A 193 -10.18 1.32 9.39
CA THR A 193 -9.75 1.91 10.68
C THR A 193 -8.40 2.63 10.62
N TYR A 194 -8.29 3.76 11.33
CA TYR A 194 -7.04 4.56 11.43
C TYR A 194 -5.98 3.93 12.33
N ASP A 195 -6.34 3.25 13.41
CA ASP A 195 -5.38 2.77 14.40
C ASP A 195 -4.88 1.35 14.09
N ARG A 196 -5.77 0.54 13.51
CA ARG A 196 -5.54 -0.87 13.18
C ARG A 196 -5.76 -1.11 11.70
N GLY A 197 -5.19 -2.18 11.16
CA GLY A 197 -5.53 -2.62 9.82
C GLY A 197 -6.75 -3.53 9.86
N TYR A 198 -7.97 -2.99 10.00
CA TYR A 198 -9.19 -3.77 9.80
C TYR A 198 -9.49 -3.81 8.31
N TYR A 199 -9.30 -4.99 7.74
CA TYR A 199 -9.47 -5.27 6.34
C TYR A 199 -10.73 -6.10 6.14
N ILE A 200 -11.44 -5.83 5.05
CA ILE A 200 -12.54 -6.67 4.61
C ILE A 200 -12.41 -6.89 3.12
N GLY A 201 -12.49 -8.14 2.68
CA GLY A 201 -12.35 -8.52 1.28
C GLY A 201 -12.19 -10.02 1.07
N HIS A 202 -11.61 -10.43 -0.05
CA HIS A 202 -11.40 -11.86 -0.30
C HIS A 202 -10.25 -12.44 0.53
N VAL A 203 -10.35 -13.74 0.83
CA VAL A 203 -9.33 -14.51 1.58
C VAL A 203 -7.97 -14.50 0.89
N VAL A 204 -7.96 -14.28 -0.43
CA VAL A 204 -6.74 -14.09 -1.21
C VAL A 204 -5.98 -12.84 -0.79
N GLY A 205 -6.69 -11.77 -0.45
CA GLY A 205 -6.11 -10.56 0.11
C GLY A 205 -5.50 -10.77 1.49
N TYR A 206 -6.19 -11.53 2.35
CA TYR A 206 -5.62 -11.98 3.63
C TYR A 206 -4.29 -12.72 3.42
N LEU A 207 -4.27 -13.66 2.48
CA LEU A 207 -3.08 -14.47 2.18
C LEU A 207 -1.94 -13.63 1.61
N PHE A 208 -2.26 -12.70 0.69
CA PHE A 208 -1.32 -11.73 0.15
C PHE A 208 -0.66 -10.92 1.26
N SER A 209 -1.45 -10.34 2.17
CA SER A 209 -0.93 -9.54 3.28
C SER A 209 0.00 -10.34 4.19
N CYS A 210 -0.34 -11.59 4.51
CA CYS A 210 0.51 -12.48 5.30
C CYS A 210 1.85 -12.76 4.61
N TYR A 211 1.82 -13.12 3.32
CA TYR A 211 3.03 -13.40 2.55
C TYR A 211 3.91 -12.16 2.37
N PHE A 212 3.30 -11.00 2.16
CA PHE A 212 3.99 -9.71 2.05
C PHE A 212 4.76 -9.41 3.34
N CYS A 213 4.09 -9.45 4.50
CA CYS A 213 4.72 -9.18 5.78
C CYS A 213 5.80 -10.23 6.13
N ALA A 214 5.55 -11.50 5.84
CA ALA A 214 6.51 -12.58 6.04
C ALA A 214 7.78 -12.38 5.19
N HIS A 215 7.64 -11.99 3.92
CA HIS A 215 8.80 -11.77 3.04
C HIS A 215 9.70 -10.62 3.52
N LEU A 216 9.11 -9.58 4.12
CA LEU A 216 9.83 -8.42 4.65
C LEU A 216 10.38 -8.61 6.07
N SER A 217 10.16 -9.79 6.65
CA SER A 217 10.41 -10.10 8.07
C SER A 217 9.81 -9.04 8.99
N ILE A 218 8.59 -8.60 8.69
CA ILE A 218 7.81 -7.71 9.56
C ILE A 218 7.15 -8.59 10.61
N SER A 219 7.25 -8.26 11.89
CA SER A 219 6.49 -8.93 12.92
C SER A 219 5.02 -8.48 12.86
N TYR A 220 4.11 -9.42 12.59
CA TYR A 220 2.68 -9.16 12.44
C TYR A 220 1.82 -10.15 13.20
N GLY A 221 0.64 -9.70 13.64
CA GLY A 221 -0.45 -10.52 14.13
C GLY A 221 -1.64 -10.43 13.18
N VAL A 222 -2.34 -11.55 12.99
CA VAL A 222 -3.59 -11.59 12.21
C VAL A 222 -4.67 -12.30 12.99
N ALA A 223 -5.87 -11.71 13.01
CA ALA A 223 -7.05 -12.28 13.61
C ALA A 223 -8.25 -12.10 12.70
N ALA A 224 -9.17 -13.07 12.69
CA ALA A 224 -10.44 -12.89 12.00
C ALA A 224 -11.31 -11.88 12.76
N LEU A 225 -12.08 -11.05 12.04
CA LEU A 225 -12.99 -10.10 12.68
C LEU A 225 -14.25 -10.82 13.17
N GLY A 226 -14.54 -10.65 14.46
CA GLY A 226 -15.78 -11.06 15.11
C GLY A 226 -16.99 -10.25 14.64
N GLN A 227 -18.06 -10.22 15.44
CA GLN A 227 -19.34 -9.59 15.07
C GLN A 227 -19.17 -8.17 14.49
N GLN A 228 -20.07 -7.80 13.56
CA GLN A 228 -20.05 -6.60 12.71
C GLN A 228 -19.38 -5.38 13.36
N VAL A 229 -18.07 -5.27 13.16
CA VAL A 229 -17.22 -4.17 13.66
C VAL A 229 -17.39 -2.93 12.77
N VAL A 230 -17.77 -3.14 11.51
CA VAL A 230 -18.05 -2.09 10.52
C VAL A 230 -19.55 -2.12 10.22
N ALA A 231 -20.25 -1.03 10.56
CA ALA A 231 -21.66 -0.84 10.24
C ALA A 231 -21.85 -0.66 8.72
N ASP A 232 -23.05 -1.00 8.23
CA ASP A 232 -23.47 -0.77 6.84
C ASP A 232 -22.60 -1.45 5.77
N TYR A 233 -21.91 -2.55 6.14
CA TYR A 233 -21.16 -3.36 5.20
C TYR A 233 -21.43 -4.86 5.38
N ASP A 234 -21.80 -5.52 4.29
CA ASP A 234 -22.06 -6.95 4.27
C ASP A 234 -20.76 -7.73 4.17
N TYR A 235 -20.35 -8.34 5.28
CA TYR A 235 -19.23 -9.27 5.32
C TYR A 235 -19.51 -10.46 6.22
N ALA A 236 -18.88 -11.59 5.89
CA ALA A 236 -18.84 -12.74 6.74
C ALA A 236 -17.97 -12.43 7.97
N SER A 237 -18.62 -12.23 9.10
CA SER A 237 -17.97 -12.30 10.41
C SER A 237 -17.57 -13.75 10.67
N LEU A 238 -16.27 -14.01 10.76
CA LEU A 238 -15.73 -15.36 10.84
C LEU A 238 -14.89 -15.50 12.10
N GLU A 239 -15.04 -16.64 12.76
CA GLU A 239 -14.08 -17.07 13.77
C GLU A 239 -12.78 -17.57 13.11
N THR A 240 -11.68 -17.55 13.86
CA THR A 240 -10.36 -18.00 13.39
C THR A 240 -10.38 -19.38 12.72
N PRO A 241 -11.07 -20.42 13.24
CA PRO A 241 -11.11 -21.73 12.58
C PRO A 241 -11.76 -21.70 11.18
N HIS A 242 -12.74 -20.82 10.97
CA HIS A 242 -13.40 -20.68 9.67
C HIS A 242 -12.50 -20.01 8.65
N MET A 243 -11.74 -18.98 9.07
CA MET A 243 -10.70 -18.37 8.23
C MET A 243 -9.64 -19.41 7.80
N VAL A 244 -9.21 -20.28 8.73
CA VAL A 244 -8.27 -21.37 8.42
C VAL A 244 -8.85 -22.33 7.37
N ARG A 245 -10.14 -22.70 7.47
CA ARG A 245 -10.78 -23.57 6.47
C ARG A 245 -10.85 -22.92 5.09
N LEU A 246 -11.17 -21.62 5.00
CA LEU A 246 -11.14 -20.88 3.73
C LEU A 246 -9.75 -20.91 3.09
N LEU A 247 -8.71 -20.68 3.90
CA LEU A 247 -7.32 -20.76 3.44
C LEU A 247 -6.93 -22.18 3.02
N GLN A 248 -7.40 -23.20 3.72
CA GLN A 248 -7.16 -24.60 3.33
C GLN A 248 -7.86 -24.95 2.02
N GLY A 249 -9.06 -24.43 1.79
CA GLY A 249 -9.84 -24.62 0.56
C GLY A 249 -9.28 -23.93 -0.68
N LEU A 250 -8.40 -22.93 -0.52
CA LEU A 250 -7.69 -22.33 -1.66
C LEU A 250 -6.75 -23.35 -2.32
N ASP A 251 -6.85 -23.44 -3.64
CA ASP A 251 -5.98 -24.29 -4.46
C ASP A 251 -4.48 -23.90 -4.31
N GLY A 252 -3.63 -24.92 -4.38
CA GLY A 252 -2.17 -24.77 -4.31
C GLY A 252 -1.60 -23.90 -5.44
N TYR A 253 -2.20 -23.92 -6.63
CA TYR A 253 -1.79 -23.02 -7.71
C TYR A 253 -2.08 -21.55 -7.37
N CYS A 254 -3.31 -21.26 -6.93
CA CYS A 254 -3.72 -19.92 -6.49
C CYS A 254 -2.77 -19.40 -5.37
N LYS A 255 -2.49 -20.22 -4.35
CA LYS A 255 -1.53 -19.87 -3.29
C LYS A 255 -0.14 -19.50 -3.82
N LYS A 256 0.39 -20.24 -4.78
CA LYS A 256 1.68 -19.95 -5.42
C LYS A 256 1.67 -18.62 -6.16
N ARG A 257 0.60 -18.32 -6.91
CA ARG A 257 0.46 -17.04 -7.62
C ARG A 257 0.36 -15.86 -6.66
N VAL A 258 -0.42 -16.00 -5.60
CA VAL A 258 -0.54 -14.98 -4.55
C VAL A 258 0.81 -14.75 -3.87
N TYR A 259 1.57 -15.80 -3.59
CA TYR A 259 2.92 -15.68 -3.05
C TYR A 259 3.87 -14.96 -4.00
N GLN A 260 3.90 -15.32 -5.28
CA GLN A 260 4.72 -14.64 -6.30
C GLN A 260 4.41 -13.14 -6.36
N LEU A 261 3.12 -12.79 -6.39
CA LEU A 261 2.67 -11.41 -6.40
C LEU A 261 3.08 -10.66 -5.13
N ALA A 262 2.90 -11.27 -3.96
CA ALA A 262 3.29 -10.70 -2.68
C ALA A 262 4.80 -10.45 -2.60
N VAL A 263 5.63 -11.36 -3.13
CA VAL A 263 7.09 -11.18 -3.19
C VAL A 263 7.48 -10.02 -4.11
N ILE A 264 6.87 -9.90 -5.30
CA ILE A 264 7.13 -8.78 -6.20
C ILE A 264 6.78 -7.46 -5.51
N CYS A 265 5.57 -7.36 -4.95
CA CYS A 265 5.10 -6.15 -4.28
C CYS A 265 5.95 -5.82 -3.04
N ALA A 266 6.35 -6.82 -2.26
CA ALA A 266 7.22 -6.65 -1.10
C ALA A 266 8.60 -6.10 -1.50
N ARG A 267 9.21 -6.63 -2.56
CA ARG A 267 10.52 -6.15 -3.05
C ARG A 267 10.49 -4.70 -3.53
N LEU A 268 9.37 -4.29 -4.14
CA LEU A 268 9.14 -2.93 -4.63
C LEU A 268 8.59 -1.97 -3.56
N SER A 269 8.13 -2.49 -2.43
CA SER A 269 7.44 -1.70 -1.39
C SER A 269 8.27 -0.53 -0.86
N VAL A 270 7.58 0.54 -0.44
CA VAL A 270 8.19 1.68 0.26
C VAL A 270 8.99 1.20 1.46
N PHE A 271 8.46 0.23 2.21
CA PHE A 271 9.14 -0.35 3.37
C PHE A 271 10.49 -1.01 3.01
N ALA A 272 10.55 -1.74 1.89
CA ALA A 272 11.80 -2.34 1.43
C ALA A 272 12.81 -1.28 0.98
N SER A 273 12.34 -0.24 0.29
CA SER A 273 13.17 0.91 -0.10
C SER A 273 13.72 1.66 1.11
N ASP A 274 12.89 1.90 2.13
CA ASP A 274 13.32 2.53 3.38
C ASP A 274 14.41 1.72 4.08
N LYS A 275 14.25 0.40 4.18
CA LYS A 275 15.29 -0.49 4.73
C LYS A 275 16.60 -0.44 3.93
N ARG A 276 16.54 -0.22 2.62
CA ARG A 276 17.75 -0.06 1.78
C ARG A 276 18.44 1.27 2.07
N ILE A 277 17.66 2.36 2.14
CA ILE A 277 18.17 3.70 2.49
C ILE A 277 18.79 3.68 3.89
N GLU A 278 18.14 3.02 4.86
CA GLU A 278 18.68 2.86 6.22
C GLU A 278 20.02 2.12 6.22
N ARG A 279 20.16 1.04 5.43
CA ARG A 279 21.45 0.35 5.28
C ARG A 279 22.53 1.22 4.66
N MET A 280 22.16 2.06 3.69
CA MET A 280 23.08 3.03 3.08
C MET A 280 23.56 4.05 4.10
N LEU A 281 22.65 4.59 4.92
CA LEU A 281 23.00 5.49 6.02
C LEU A 281 23.97 4.82 7.01
N ILE A 282 23.69 3.59 7.41
CA ILE A 282 24.58 2.83 8.31
C ILE A 282 25.95 2.61 7.67
N ALA A 283 26.00 2.29 6.37
CA ALA A 283 27.25 2.12 5.64
C ALA A 283 28.06 3.42 5.62
N GLU A 284 27.43 4.56 5.30
CA GLU A 284 28.11 5.86 5.26
C GLU A 284 28.63 6.29 6.64
N VAL A 285 27.86 6.04 7.72
CA VAL A 285 28.31 6.30 9.10
C VAL A 285 29.49 5.39 9.50
N ASN A 286 29.54 4.18 8.98
CA ASN A 286 30.59 3.20 9.28
C ASN A 286 31.82 3.32 8.37
N ASP A 287 31.72 4.01 7.24
CA ASP A 287 32.83 4.28 6.31
C ASP A 287 33.90 5.18 6.93
N PHE A 288 33.52 5.93 7.97
CA PHE A 288 34.46 6.71 8.77
C PHE A 288 35.36 5.79 9.62
N ASP A 289 36.62 5.62 9.19
CA ASP A 289 37.62 4.87 9.96
C ASP A 289 38.04 5.63 11.22
N LYS A 290 37.28 5.39 12.29
CA LYS A 290 37.47 5.99 13.62
C LYS A 290 38.88 5.73 14.17
N LYS A 291 39.50 4.59 13.85
CA LYS A 291 40.83 4.24 14.37
C LYS A 291 41.93 5.01 13.66
N LEU A 292 41.84 5.11 12.34
CA LEU A 292 42.79 5.90 11.56
C LEU A 292 42.72 7.40 11.95
N GLN A 293 41.52 7.92 12.17
CA GLN A 293 41.32 9.29 12.62
C GLN A 293 41.81 9.53 14.05
N GLN A 294 41.59 8.59 14.96
CA GLN A 294 42.17 8.65 16.31
C GLN A 294 43.70 8.63 16.27
N GLN A 295 44.30 7.74 15.48
CA GLN A 295 45.76 7.70 15.31
C GLN A 295 46.31 9.00 14.72
N HIS A 296 45.63 9.56 13.72
CA HIS A 296 46.02 10.84 13.14
C HIS A 296 45.93 11.98 14.17
N LEU A 297 44.85 12.03 14.95
CA LEU A 297 44.67 13.01 16.02
C LEU A 297 45.72 12.86 17.13
N ASP A 298 46.04 11.63 17.54
CA ASP A 298 47.06 11.35 18.56
C ASP A 298 48.44 11.86 18.10
N VAL A 299 48.78 11.65 16.81
CA VAL A 299 50.01 12.17 16.21
C VAL A 299 50.02 13.71 16.21
N LEU A 300 48.91 14.34 15.84
CA LEU A 300 48.79 15.81 15.83
C LEU A 300 48.93 16.41 17.24
N LEU A 301 48.28 15.81 18.24
CA LEU A 301 48.38 16.20 19.65
C LEU A 301 49.81 16.02 20.19
N LEU A 302 50.49 14.93 19.84
CA LEU A 302 51.90 14.68 20.21
C LEU A 302 52.85 15.73 19.59
N GLN A 303 52.50 16.26 18.42
CA GLN A 303 53.28 17.30 17.73
C GLN A 303 52.92 18.73 18.17
N GLY A 304 51.94 18.89 19.09
CA GLY A 304 51.47 20.20 19.56
C GLY A 304 50.73 21.01 18.49
N LEU A 305 50.28 20.36 17.41
CA LEU A 305 49.55 20.97 16.31
C LEU A 305 48.06 20.64 16.46
N MET A 306 47.21 21.66 16.54
CA MET A 306 45.77 21.46 16.31
C MET A 306 45.54 21.44 14.80
N PRO A 307 44.78 20.48 14.24
CA PRO A 307 44.38 20.53 12.84
C PRO A 307 43.67 21.86 12.56
N ASP A 308 44.24 22.66 11.67
CA ASP A 308 43.60 23.84 11.13
C ASP A 308 42.26 23.40 10.50
N SER A 309 41.19 24.07 10.90
CA SER A 309 39.83 23.86 10.41
C SER A 309 39.70 24.38 8.96
N ASN A 310 40.48 23.84 8.03
CA ASN A 310 40.21 24.04 6.62
C ASN A 310 39.10 23.08 6.21
N ASP A 311 37.86 23.45 6.56
CA ASP A 311 36.64 23.05 5.85
C ASP A 311 36.75 23.60 4.42
N SER A 312 37.58 22.95 3.62
CA SER A 312 37.58 23.08 2.17
C SER A 312 37.09 21.75 1.62
N THR A 313 35.79 21.52 1.71
CA THR A 313 35.13 20.53 0.85
C THR A 313 35.17 21.04 -0.59
N PRO A 314 35.83 20.36 -1.54
CA PRO A 314 35.50 20.55 -2.95
C PRO A 314 34.15 19.86 -3.23
N LEU A 315 33.32 20.56 -4.02
CA LEU A 315 32.00 20.15 -4.54
C LEU A 315 32.02 18.79 -5.26
#